data_AF-A0A2P2GTR7-F1
#
_entry.id   AF-A0A2P2GTR7-F1
#
_cell.length_a   1.000
_cell.length_b   1.000
_cell.length_c   1.000
_cell.angle_alpha   90.00
_cell.angle_beta   90.00
_cell.angle_gamma   90.00
#
_symmetry.space_group_name_H-M   'P 1'
#
loop_
_entity.id
_entity.type
_entity.pdbx_description
1 polymer ?
#
loop_
_entity_poly.entity_id
_entity_poly.type
_entity_poly.pdbx_seq_one_letter_code
_entity_poly.pdbx_strand_id
1 'polypeptide(L)'
;MNYDDKLARDKAEGQRQADAWNAAHPIGTRVVAYPSCRPEYNAADAEKTRLVTTTRTPAWTLGHGTPVVSVHGYAGGIVLDHVDIDHDSPLGDGAILAHVLTVENEGRFDRWLDDLGVFTKGYWEAVDGKIVVTGLRIGTGPDRVVAKYGDTIIRHADGSFSVRAAVAS
;
A
#
# COMPACT_ATOMS: atom_id res chain seq x y z
N MET A 1 16.23 27.50 27.33
CA MET A 1 14.94 27.10 26.74
C MET A 1 14.15 26.43 27.85
N ASN A 2 12.97 26.95 28.19
CA ASN A 2 12.14 26.28 29.20
C ASN A 2 11.45 25.05 28.58
N TYR A 3 10.77 24.26 29.42
CA TYR A 3 10.10 23.04 28.97
C TYR A 3 8.98 23.33 27.95
N ASP A 4 8.21 24.40 28.15
CA ASP A 4 7.09 24.76 27.29
C ASP A 4 7.55 25.19 25.89
N ASP A 5 8.64 25.95 25.81
CA ASP A 5 9.28 26.34 24.55
C ASP A 5 9.74 25.10 23.78
N LYS A 6 10.36 24.15 24.48
CA LYS A 6 10.81 22.89 23.88
C LYS A 6 9.61 22.09 23.37
N LEU A 7 8.57 21.92 24.19
CA LEU A 7 7.37 21.17 23.82
C LEU A 7 6.65 21.81 22.63
N ALA A 8 6.53 23.13 22.60
CA ALA A 8 5.94 23.86 21.48
C ALA A 8 6.74 23.65 20.19
N ARG A 9 8.07 23.71 20.27
CA ARG A 9 8.96 23.43 19.13
C ARG A 9 8.83 22.00 18.63
N ASP A 10 8.85 21.02 19.54
CA ASP A 10 8.79 19.60 19.20
C ASP A 10 7.42 19.25 18.57
N LYS A 11 6.32 19.83 19.07
CA LYS A 11 4.99 19.74 18.42
C LYS A 11 4.97 20.35 17.02
N ALA A 12 5.56 21.54 16.84
CA ALA A 12 5.59 22.21 15.55
C ALA A 12 6.42 21.44 14.51
N GLU A 13 7.53 20.85 14.93
CA GLU A 13 8.35 19.98 14.07
C GLU A 13 7.60 18.71 13.68
N GLY A 14 7.00 18.02 14.66
CA GLY A 14 6.16 16.86 14.38
C GLY A 14 5.02 17.13 13.41
N GLN A 15 4.36 18.28 13.54
CA GLN A 15 3.27 18.65 12.64
C GLN A 15 3.78 18.85 11.22
N ARG A 16 4.94 19.51 11.03
CA ARG A 16 5.57 19.63 9.72
C ARG A 16 5.87 18.28 9.09
N GLN A 17 6.36 17.33 9.87
CA GLN A 17 6.65 15.96 9.38
C GLN A 17 5.36 15.21 8.99
N ALA A 18 4.31 15.31 9.82
CA ALA A 18 3.02 14.71 9.50
C ALA A 18 2.41 15.32 8.23
N ASP A 19 2.49 16.64 8.06
CA ASP A 19 1.98 17.34 6.88
C ASP A 19 2.76 16.94 5.61
N ALA A 20 4.08 16.87 5.70
CA ALA A 20 4.94 16.43 4.60
C ALA A 20 4.64 14.98 4.20
N TRP A 21 4.46 14.09 5.18
CA TRP A 21 4.02 12.72 4.93
C TRP A 21 2.68 12.67 4.22
N ASN A 22 1.67 13.38 4.74
CA ASN A 22 0.32 13.40 4.16
C ASN A 22 0.29 13.95 2.73
N ALA A 23 1.15 14.92 2.42
CA ALA A 23 1.28 15.47 1.09
C ALA A 23 1.85 14.45 0.09
N ALA A 24 2.75 13.56 0.54
CA ALA A 24 3.36 12.53 -0.30
C ALA A 24 2.58 11.21 -0.31
N HIS A 25 1.85 10.90 0.77
CA HIS A 25 1.31 9.58 1.06
C HIS A 25 -0.14 9.68 1.56
N PRO A 26 -1.13 9.55 0.66
CA PRO A 26 -2.55 9.58 1.03
C PRO A 26 -2.96 8.36 1.89
N ILE A 27 -4.16 8.42 2.45
CA ILE A 27 -4.76 7.26 3.14
C ILE A 27 -4.85 6.07 2.15
N GLY A 28 -4.45 4.89 2.61
CA GLY A 28 -4.37 3.69 1.79
C GLY A 28 -2.98 3.40 1.22
N THR A 29 -1.99 4.28 1.44
CA THR A 29 -0.58 4.02 1.08
C THR A 29 -0.12 2.69 1.68
N ARG A 30 0.51 1.87 0.84
CA ARG A 30 1.05 0.58 1.26
C ARG A 30 2.39 0.77 1.94
N VAL A 31 2.52 0.13 3.10
CA VAL A 31 3.65 0.30 4.00
C VAL A 31 4.05 -1.02 4.63
N VAL A 32 5.32 -1.10 5.01
CA VAL A 32 5.81 -2.06 5.99
C VAL A 32 5.89 -1.32 7.33
N ALA A 33 5.10 -1.76 8.29
CA ALA A 33 5.00 -1.14 9.61
C ALA A 33 5.64 -2.02 10.68
N TYR A 34 6.29 -1.37 11.65
CA TYR A 34 7.01 -2.00 12.76
C TYR A 34 6.46 -1.50 14.12
N PRO A 35 5.32 -2.04 14.60
CA PRO A 35 4.62 -1.50 15.76
C PRO A 35 5.42 -1.56 17.07
N SER A 36 6.31 -2.56 17.21
CA SER A 36 7.15 -2.72 18.41
C SER A 36 8.47 -1.95 18.27
N CYS A 37 9.32 -2.37 17.33
CA CYS A 37 10.63 -1.76 17.08
C CYS A 37 11.06 -1.93 15.63
N ARG A 38 11.92 -1.04 15.13
CA ARG A 38 12.55 -1.25 13.82
C ARG A 38 13.51 -2.45 13.83
N PRO A 39 13.73 -3.09 12.67
CA PRO A 39 14.69 -4.20 12.54
C PRO A 39 16.11 -3.84 12.98
N GLU A 40 16.55 -2.59 12.79
CA GLU A 40 17.90 -2.14 13.16
C GLU A 40 18.12 -2.14 14.68
N TYR A 41 17.05 -2.05 15.47
CA TYR A 41 17.12 -2.08 16.93
C TYR A 41 16.98 -3.50 17.47
N ASN A 42 16.07 -4.30 16.91
CA ASN A 42 15.87 -5.69 17.28
C ASN A 42 15.14 -6.46 16.16
N ALA A 43 15.91 -7.14 15.32
CA ALA A 43 15.37 -7.90 14.19
C ALA A 43 14.39 -9.01 14.59
N ALA A 44 14.64 -9.71 15.70
CA ALA A 44 13.82 -10.84 16.12
C ALA A 44 12.42 -10.41 16.61
N ASP A 45 12.33 -9.23 17.22
CA ASP A 45 11.04 -8.66 17.65
C ASP A 45 10.32 -7.94 16.51
N ALA A 46 11.07 -7.23 15.66
CA ALA A 46 10.55 -6.64 14.44
C ALA A 46 9.90 -7.70 13.56
N GLU A 47 10.52 -8.85 13.33
CA GLU A 47 9.96 -9.92 12.48
C GLU A 47 8.63 -10.47 13.01
N LYS A 48 8.47 -10.57 14.33
CA LYS A 48 7.23 -11.07 14.95
C LYS A 48 6.06 -10.10 14.84
N THR A 49 6.37 -8.80 14.75
CA THR A 49 5.37 -7.73 14.81
C THR A 49 5.23 -6.96 13.49
N ARG A 50 6.08 -7.25 12.50
CA ARG A 50 6.08 -6.64 11.17
C ARG A 50 4.73 -6.84 10.49
N LEU A 51 4.20 -5.76 9.93
CA LEU A 51 2.96 -5.75 9.18
C LEU A 51 3.21 -5.20 7.77
N VAL A 52 2.88 -5.97 6.73
CA VAL A 52 2.77 -5.43 5.37
C VAL A 52 1.31 -5.06 5.14
N THR A 53 0.99 -3.77 5.13
CA THR A 53 -0.37 -3.26 5.33
C THR A 53 -0.59 -1.92 4.61
N THR A 54 -1.72 -1.25 4.84
CA THR A 54 -2.01 0.09 4.32
C THR A 54 -2.35 1.07 5.44
N THR A 55 -2.06 2.35 5.24
CA THR A 55 -2.47 3.44 6.14
C THR A 55 -4.00 3.56 6.17
N ARG A 56 -4.58 3.83 7.34
CA ARG A 56 -6.04 3.99 7.54
C ARG A 56 -6.46 5.41 7.93
N THR A 57 -5.50 6.29 8.19
CA THR A 57 -5.70 7.69 8.56
C THR A 57 -4.63 8.55 7.90
N PRO A 58 -4.83 9.88 7.85
CA PRO A 58 -3.69 10.80 7.72
C PRO A 58 -2.72 10.59 8.88
N ALA A 59 -1.46 10.96 8.72
CA ALA A 59 -0.52 11.12 9.81
C ALA A 59 -0.94 12.29 10.73
N TRP A 60 -0.70 12.16 12.03
CA TRP A 60 -0.97 13.18 13.05
C TRP A 60 0.09 13.16 14.15
N THR A 61 0.13 14.19 14.99
CA THR A 61 1.07 14.25 16.12
C THR A 61 0.46 13.80 17.44
N LEU A 62 1.22 13.05 18.23
CA LEU A 62 0.90 12.81 19.64
C LEU A 62 1.11 14.06 20.49
N GLY A 63 0.62 14.05 21.73
CA GLY A 63 0.69 15.21 22.63
C GLY A 63 2.11 15.71 22.97
N HIS A 64 3.14 14.92 22.69
CA HIS A 64 4.56 15.27 22.85
C HIS A 64 5.25 15.63 21.53
N GLY A 65 4.51 15.67 20.42
CA GLY A 65 5.00 16.08 19.10
C GLY A 65 5.39 14.94 18.17
N THR A 66 5.57 13.71 18.62
CA THR A 66 5.95 12.61 17.71
C THR A 66 4.87 12.34 16.65
N PRO A 67 5.20 12.36 15.35
CA PRO A 67 4.26 12.06 14.29
C PRO A 67 4.03 10.55 14.17
N VAL A 68 2.77 10.18 13.98
CA VAL A 68 2.33 8.79 13.87
C VAL A 68 1.32 8.65 12.73
N VAL A 69 1.14 7.42 12.25
CA VAL A 69 0.06 7.03 11.33
C VAL A 69 -0.58 5.73 11.82
N SER A 70 -1.87 5.54 11.56
CA SER A 70 -2.50 4.26 11.83
C SER A 70 -2.52 3.41 10.57
N VAL A 71 -2.44 2.09 10.78
CA VAL A 71 -2.49 1.09 9.72
C VAL A 71 -3.56 0.05 9.99
N HIS A 72 -3.96 -0.70 8.96
CA HIS A 72 -4.79 -1.90 9.16
C HIS A 72 -3.99 -2.99 9.90
N GLY A 73 -4.66 -3.73 10.79
CA GLY A 73 -4.05 -4.78 11.60
C GLY A 73 -3.42 -4.31 12.92
N TYR A 74 -3.44 -3.00 13.21
CA TYR A 74 -2.93 -2.45 14.48
C TYR A 74 -3.89 -1.41 15.07
N ALA A 75 -4.17 -1.49 16.37
CA ALA A 75 -5.18 -0.63 17.02
C ALA A 75 -4.70 0.82 17.23
N GLY A 76 -3.38 1.06 17.34
CA GLY A 76 -2.80 2.38 17.65
C GLY A 76 -2.22 3.15 16.45
N GLY A 77 -1.57 4.28 16.76
CA GLY A 77 -0.67 4.98 15.85
C GLY A 77 0.75 4.41 15.95
N ILE A 78 1.41 4.28 14.82
CA ILE A 78 2.80 3.84 14.70
C ILE A 78 3.62 5.08 14.31
N VAL A 79 4.73 5.31 15.00
CA VAL A 79 5.64 6.44 14.71
C VAL A 79 6.08 6.38 13.25
N LEU A 80 6.08 7.50 12.54
CA LEU A 80 6.42 7.52 11.11
C LEU A 80 7.80 6.91 10.84
N ASP A 81 8.77 7.12 11.74
CA ASP A 81 10.08 6.48 11.64
C ASP A 81 9.97 4.94 11.61
N HIS A 82 8.95 4.33 12.20
CA HIS A 82 8.71 2.87 12.21
C HIS A 82 7.84 2.40 11.03
N VAL A 83 7.70 3.21 9.98
CA VAL A 83 6.89 2.91 8.81
C VAL A 83 7.73 3.15 7.56
N ASP A 84 7.99 2.09 6.80
CA ASP A 84 8.63 2.15 5.50
C ASP A 84 7.58 2.07 4.39
N ILE A 85 7.80 2.77 3.28
CA ILE A 85 6.99 2.58 2.08
C ILE A 85 7.31 1.21 1.49
N ASP A 86 6.26 0.44 1.20
CA ASP A 86 6.41 -0.86 0.53
C ASP A 86 6.64 -0.65 -0.97
N HIS A 87 7.91 -0.45 -1.35
CA HIS A 87 8.33 -0.28 -2.74
C HIS A 87 8.27 -1.58 -3.56
N ASP A 88 8.11 -2.74 -2.91
CA ASP A 88 7.99 -4.03 -3.60
C ASP A 88 6.62 -4.23 -4.23
N SER A 89 5.63 -3.37 -3.92
CA SER A 89 4.34 -3.36 -4.60
C SER A 89 4.48 -3.07 -6.10
N PRO A 90 3.86 -3.88 -6.99
CA PRO A 90 3.76 -3.56 -8.41
C PRO A 90 2.88 -2.33 -8.65
N LEU A 91 2.27 -1.72 -7.62
CA LEU A 91 1.43 -0.53 -7.73
C LEU A 91 2.16 0.81 -7.54
N GLY A 92 3.46 0.81 -7.24
CA GLY A 92 4.25 2.03 -7.06
C GLY A 92 3.91 2.85 -5.80
N ASP A 93 4.71 3.89 -5.59
CA ASP A 93 4.94 4.66 -4.37
C ASP A 93 3.89 5.76 -4.09
N GLY A 94 2.60 5.41 -4.28
CA GLY A 94 1.56 5.94 -3.39
C GLY A 94 0.69 7.09 -3.89
N ALA A 95 0.74 7.54 -5.14
CA ALA A 95 -0.22 8.56 -5.59
C ALA A 95 -1.46 7.96 -6.28
N ILE A 96 -1.33 6.82 -6.94
CA ILE A 96 -2.41 6.07 -7.57
C ILE A 96 -2.04 4.60 -7.45
N LEU A 97 -2.88 3.80 -6.77
CA LEU A 97 -2.78 2.34 -6.72
C LEU A 97 -3.16 1.72 -8.08
N ALA A 98 -2.60 2.25 -9.18
CA ALA A 98 -2.96 1.84 -10.52
C ALA A 98 -1.76 1.60 -11.41
N HIS A 99 -1.75 0.43 -12.05
CA HIS A 99 -0.67 0.00 -12.92
C HIS A 99 -1.20 -0.75 -14.12
N VAL A 100 -0.51 -0.55 -15.24
CA VAL A 100 -0.81 -1.24 -16.48
C VAL A 100 -0.39 -2.70 -16.33
N LEU A 101 -1.32 -3.62 -16.54
CA LEU A 101 -1.01 -5.03 -16.61
C LEU A 101 -0.31 -5.33 -17.93
N THR A 102 0.85 -5.96 -17.88
CA THR A 102 1.60 -6.42 -19.06
C THR A 102 1.96 -7.89 -18.90
N VAL A 103 2.39 -8.51 -19.99
CA VAL A 103 2.86 -9.91 -19.94
C VAL A 103 4.09 -10.03 -19.03
N GLU A 104 4.95 -9.01 -19.03
CA GLU A 104 6.20 -9.00 -18.27
C GLU A 104 5.98 -8.85 -16.76
N ASN A 105 4.91 -8.15 -16.34
CA ASN A 105 4.66 -7.89 -14.93
C ASN A 105 3.56 -8.77 -14.31
N GLU A 106 2.90 -9.63 -15.09
CA GLU A 106 1.82 -10.50 -14.63
C GLU A 106 2.20 -11.32 -13.40
N GLY A 107 3.35 -12.01 -13.43
CA GLY A 107 3.78 -12.86 -12.32
C GLY A 107 4.08 -12.08 -11.03
N ARG A 108 4.47 -10.81 -11.15
CA ARG A 108 4.67 -9.93 -9.98
C ARG A 108 3.32 -9.49 -9.41
N PHE A 109 2.36 -9.18 -10.27
CA PHE A 109 0.98 -8.87 -9.87
C PHE A 109 0.30 -10.06 -9.20
N ASP A 110 0.48 -11.26 -9.76
CA ASP A 110 -0.07 -12.50 -9.24
C ASP A 110 0.38 -12.75 -7.80
N ARG A 111 1.70 -12.78 -7.58
CA ARG A 111 2.28 -12.91 -6.23
C ARG A 111 1.81 -11.80 -5.28
N TRP A 112 1.77 -10.56 -5.73
CA TRP A 112 1.35 -9.45 -4.88
C TRP A 112 -0.12 -9.55 -4.44
N LEU A 113 -1.00 -10.04 -5.33
CA LEU A 113 -2.40 -10.31 -4.98
C LEU A 113 -2.52 -11.50 -4.01
N ASP A 114 -1.71 -12.53 -4.19
CA ASP A 114 -1.65 -13.67 -3.26
C ASP A 114 -1.21 -13.24 -1.86
N ASP A 115 -0.19 -12.37 -1.75
CA ASP A 115 0.28 -11.82 -0.46
C ASP A 115 -0.79 -10.95 0.22
N LEU A 116 -1.73 -10.38 -0.55
CA LEU A 116 -2.91 -9.68 -0.03
C LEU A 116 -4.06 -10.60 0.37
N GLY A 117 -3.94 -11.91 0.14
CA GLY A 117 -5.03 -12.88 0.29
C GLY A 117 -6.13 -12.70 -0.76
N VAL A 118 -5.84 -12.03 -1.88
CA VAL A 118 -6.77 -11.82 -2.98
C VAL A 118 -6.54 -12.90 -4.02
N PHE A 119 -7.53 -13.77 -4.20
CA PHE A 119 -7.45 -14.79 -5.24
C PHE A 119 -7.27 -14.17 -6.62
N THR A 120 -6.29 -14.64 -7.37
CA THR A 120 -6.09 -14.24 -8.76
C THR A 120 -5.81 -15.44 -9.65
N LYS A 121 -6.08 -15.29 -10.94
CA LYS A 121 -5.83 -16.34 -11.94
C LYS A 121 -5.71 -15.72 -13.33
N GLY A 122 -4.87 -16.30 -14.17
CA GLY A 122 -4.85 -15.99 -15.61
C GLY A 122 -6.26 -16.03 -16.23
N TYR A 123 -6.59 -15.01 -17.00
CA TYR A 123 -7.80 -14.93 -17.81
C TYR A 123 -7.51 -15.47 -19.19
N TRP A 124 -8.20 -16.54 -19.58
CA TRP A 124 -7.92 -17.30 -20.79
C TRP A 124 -8.97 -17.00 -21.86
N GLU A 125 -8.52 -16.64 -23.06
CA GLU A 125 -9.36 -16.39 -24.23
C GLU A 125 -8.88 -17.18 -25.44
N ALA A 126 -9.79 -17.40 -26.39
CA ALA A 126 -9.44 -17.94 -27.70
C ALA A 126 -9.00 -16.79 -28.62
N VAL A 127 -7.70 -16.75 -28.95
CA VAL A 127 -7.12 -15.80 -29.91
C VAL A 127 -6.54 -16.61 -31.06
N ASP A 128 -6.99 -16.34 -32.29
CA ASP A 128 -6.58 -17.06 -33.50
C ASP A 128 -6.64 -18.58 -33.39
N GLY A 129 -7.72 -19.08 -32.77
CA GLY A 129 -7.96 -20.52 -32.57
C GLY A 129 -7.10 -21.17 -31.49
N LYS A 130 -6.32 -20.40 -30.72
CA LYS A 130 -5.51 -20.89 -29.60
C LYS A 130 -6.02 -20.33 -28.27
N ILE A 131 -5.98 -21.15 -27.24
CA ILE A 131 -6.23 -20.72 -25.87
C ILE A 131 -4.98 -20.07 -25.32
N VAL A 132 -5.06 -18.78 -25.00
CA VAL A 132 -3.95 -17.98 -24.47
C VAL A 132 -4.42 -17.20 -23.25
N VAL A 133 -3.50 -16.91 -22.34
CA VAL A 133 -3.75 -15.93 -21.27
C VAL A 133 -3.73 -14.54 -21.91
N THR A 134 -4.75 -13.73 -21.63
CA THR A 134 -4.87 -12.36 -22.14
C THR A 134 -4.92 -11.33 -21.01
N GLY A 135 -4.78 -11.76 -19.76
CA GLY A 135 -4.79 -10.90 -18.58
C GLY A 135 -5.02 -11.66 -17.28
N LEU A 136 -5.50 -10.95 -16.26
CA LEU A 136 -5.76 -11.49 -14.91
C LEU A 136 -7.22 -11.30 -14.52
N ARG A 137 -7.74 -12.30 -13.81
CA ARG A 137 -9.02 -12.24 -13.10
C ARG A 137 -8.72 -12.11 -11.61
N ILE A 138 -9.17 -11.00 -11.02
CA ILE A 138 -8.81 -10.57 -9.66
C ILE A 138 -10.06 -10.66 -8.77
N GLY A 139 -9.95 -11.37 -7.64
CA GLY A 139 -11.04 -11.61 -6.69
C GLY A 139 -11.86 -12.86 -6.97
N THR A 140 -12.91 -13.06 -6.19
CA THR A 140 -13.85 -14.20 -6.29
C THR A 140 -15.29 -13.72 -6.40
N GLY A 141 -16.19 -14.62 -6.82
CA GLY A 141 -17.63 -14.31 -6.86
C GLY A 141 -18.03 -13.28 -7.93
N PRO A 142 -19.18 -12.62 -7.77
CA PRO A 142 -19.72 -11.66 -8.75
C PRO A 142 -18.93 -10.35 -8.81
N ASP A 143 -18.22 -9.97 -7.75
CA ASP A 143 -17.49 -8.70 -7.63
C ASP A 143 -16.07 -8.76 -8.19
N ARG A 144 -15.66 -9.90 -8.75
CA ARG A 144 -14.35 -10.06 -9.39
C ARG A 144 -14.23 -9.16 -10.61
N VAL A 145 -13.03 -8.65 -10.85
CA VAL A 145 -12.70 -7.88 -12.05
C VAL A 145 -11.78 -8.66 -12.97
N VAL A 146 -11.78 -8.30 -14.25
CA VAL A 146 -10.86 -8.84 -15.26
C VAL A 146 -10.09 -7.68 -15.88
N ALA A 147 -8.77 -7.71 -15.76
CA ALA A 147 -7.88 -6.78 -16.44
C ALA A 147 -7.17 -7.52 -17.57
N LYS A 148 -7.31 -7.03 -18.80
CA LYS A 148 -6.55 -7.53 -19.95
C LYS A 148 -5.18 -6.89 -20.00
N TYR A 149 -4.23 -7.48 -20.72
CA TYR A 149 -2.95 -6.81 -20.98
C TYR A 149 -3.20 -5.45 -21.66
N GLY A 150 -2.54 -4.42 -21.14
CA GLY A 150 -2.75 -3.02 -21.52
C GLY A 150 -3.74 -2.28 -20.61
N ASP A 151 -4.64 -2.97 -19.91
CA ASP A 151 -5.55 -2.33 -18.97
C ASP A 151 -4.81 -1.85 -17.72
N THR A 152 -5.33 -0.78 -17.10
CA THR A 152 -4.85 -0.34 -15.79
C THR A 152 -5.68 -1.00 -14.69
N ILE A 153 -5.05 -1.83 -13.86
CA ILE A 153 -5.64 -2.33 -12.60
C ILE A 153 -5.60 -1.18 -11.59
N ILE A 154 -6.69 -0.89 -10.89
CA ILE A 154 -6.77 0.12 -9.84
C ILE A 154 -7.19 -0.57 -8.54
N ARG A 155 -6.42 -0.44 -7.45
CA ARG A 155 -6.85 -0.86 -6.11
C ARG A 155 -7.39 0.34 -5.34
N HIS A 156 -8.50 0.17 -4.66
CA HIS A 156 -9.14 1.20 -3.85
C HIS A 156 -8.70 1.11 -2.37
N ALA A 157 -8.91 2.20 -1.63
CA ALA A 157 -8.55 2.27 -0.21
C ALA A 157 -9.31 1.25 0.65
N ASP A 158 -10.51 0.84 0.24
CA ASP A 158 -11.30 -0.21 0.88
C ASP A 158 -10.82 -1.63 0.54
N GLY A 159 -9.76 -1.77 -0.27
CA GLY A 159 -9.20 -3.03 -0.72
C GLY A 159 -9.86 -3.62 -1.95
N SER A 160 -10.93 -3.02 -2.47
CA SER A 160 -11.56 -3.44 -3.73
C SER A 160 -10.69 -3.10 -4.94
N PHE A 161 -11.04 -3.66 -6.10
CA PHE A 161 -10.33 -3.44 -7.35
C PHE A 161 -11.30 -2.97 -8.44
N SER A 162 -10.83 -2.06 -9.29
CA SER A 162 -11.47 -1.71 -10.56
C SER A 162 -10.45 -1.80 -11.70
N VAL A 163 -10.95 -1.78 -12.93
CA VAL A 163 -10.12 -1.84 -14.14
C VAL A 163 -10.49 -0.68 -15.03
N ARG A 164 -9.47 0.05 -15.49
CA ARG A 164 -9.61 1.02 -16.56
C ARG A 164 -9.07 0.42 -17.85
N ALA A 165 -9.95 0.23 -18.81
CA ALA A 165 -9.60 -0.35 -20.10
C ALA A 165 -8.54 0.49 -20.82
N ALA A 166 -7.63 -0.17 -21.54
CA ALA A 166 -6.76 0.50 -22.51
C ALA A 166 -7.60 1.23 -23.55
N VAL A 167 -7.19 2.44 -23.94
CA VAL A 167 -7.82 3.13 -25.06
C VAL A 167 -7.36 2.43 -26.34
N ALA A 168 -8.30 1.79 -27.06
CA ALA A 168 -8.01 1.24 -28.37
C ALA A 168 -7.53 2.37 -29.28
N SER A 169 -6.31 2.21 -29.81
CA SER A 169 -5.73 3.10 -30.82
C SER A 169 -6.28 2.78 -32.21
#